data_AF-A0A8T0YS34-F1
#
_entry.id   AF-A0A8T0YS34-F1
#
_cell.length_a   1.000
_cell.length_b   1.000
_cell.length_c   1.000
_cell.angle_alpha   90.00
_cell.angle_beta   90.00
_cell.angle_gamma   90.00
#
_symmetry.space_group_name_H-M   'P 1'
#
loop_
_entity.id
_entity.type
_entity.pdbx_description
1 polymer ?
#
loop_
_entity_poly.entity_id
_entity_poly.type
_entity_poly.pdbx_seq_one_letter_code
_entity_poly.pdbx_strand_id
1 'polypeptide(L)'
;MPKSTSTAADSTDPPTNTFRNSEYTSGRASTYMEQGPGSESGRETMSQRQTEMKLMAMEPSDNQPPERVQDYKGRIRTWRGVILLCVIVGGAAAIITACAMSASDDAATRQARYENRTEERRRINDGLTDDEVLISDDGQVGNPKKYPDMGCELPDYQSKDGQIFAVSKNGTEVPVGIKGVNWFGMETGLAIPFGLWENMDNGTSVYEVAAFLARNKFNSVRLPVCIKNILKNTPPQKTLINANTNRAINITTYMSTLQTIIQALGYRKITVMISLHTLDTKKSGGAWYSDELDVTEEQFLNAVDLLTKNLCTSKYWNILGLDLKNEPHECSWGGKAPDWQKGSSLIGNRMLKGCPNWMAFVEGIAGSGTVSVGDRTDTYYDWWGGGLENAGENTVELTTENKLVWAPHYYNTGVFPAWYLYASTGEKDASGAFKTYVELDDATLRRNVEITMDKMFGYLLGVDKNSAMVMGEFAGLYGKDAHPKKTTKRTTDFTIEIMLKAGYAGGYMWSLNPESAYQFNPADTYGTFTEGLLDDDWLTPNKAFMEGMAGMDDIKDLKMFPCFPQKASSTSSK
;
A
#
# COMPACT_ATOMS: atom_id res chain seq x y z
N MET A 1 -35.84 -12.89 -36.25
CA MET A 1 -36.65 -14.10 -36.56
C MET A 1 -36.91 -14.13 -38.05
N PRO A 2 -37.22 -15.30 -38.67
CA PRO A 2 -37.33 -16.68 -38.16
C PRO A 2 -36.05 -17.50 -38.50
N LYS A 3 -35.83 -18.81 -38.24
CA LYS A 3 -36.34 -19.91 -37.36
C LYS A 3 -35.21 -20.98 -37.39
N SER A 4 -34.79 -21.68 -36.32
CA SER A 4 -35.31 -22.96 -35.76
C SER A 4 -35.76 -24.02 -36.79
N THR A 5 -35.66 -25.35 -36.59
CA THR A 5 -35.26 -26.19 -35.43
C THR A 5 -33.93 -26.96 -35.76
N SER A 6 -33.57 -28.22 -35.42
CA SER A 6 -34.21 -29.31 -34.62
C SER A 6 -33.20 -30.38 -34.14
N THR A 7 -33.05 -30.50 -32.81
CA THR A 7 -33.24 -31.73 -31.99
C THR A 7 -32.68 -33.10 -32.44
N ALA A 8 -31.92 -33.72 -31.53
CA ALA A 8 -32.05 -35.14 -31.18
C ALA A 8 -31.79 -35.29 -29.66
N ALA A 9 -32.49 -36.22 -29.01
CA ALA A 9 -32.31 -36.55 -27.59
C ALA A 9 -32.75 -38.00 -27.35
N ASP A 10 -32.11 -38.67 -26.40
CA ASP A 10 -32.81 -39.61 -25.51
C ASP A 10 -32.10 -39.68 -24.16
N SER A 11 -32.66 -40.45 -23.25
CA SER A 11 -32.49 -40.44 -21.80
C SER A 11 -31.95 -41.77 -21.29
N THR A 12 -31.33 -41.78 -20.11
CA THR A 12 -31.44 -42.88 -19.11
C THR A 12 -30.76 -42.50 -17.81
N ASP A 13 -31.43 -42.78 -16.69
CA ASP A 13 -30.99 -42.58 -15.31
C ASP A 13 -31.94 -43.42 -14.42
N PRO A 14 -31.59 -43.92 -13.21
CA PRO A 14 -30.29 -44.05 -12.55
C PRO A 14 -29.92 -45.54 -12.31
N PRO A 15 -29.09 -45.87 -11.31
CA PRO A 15 -29.71 -46.39 -10.08
C PRO A 15 -29.05 -45.96 -8.76
N THR A 16 -29.84 -45.96 -7.68
CA THR A 16 -29.37 -45.85 -6.28
C THR A 16 -29.44 -47.21 -5.57
N ASN A 17 -28.46 -47.49 -4.70
CA ASN A 17 -28.50 -48.40 -3.52
C ASN A 17 -27.06 -48.57 -2.98
N THR A 18 -26.71 -48.81 -1.71
CA THR A 18 -27.19 -48.60 -0.32
C THR A 18 -26.36 -49.56 0.56
N PHE A 19 -26.36 -49.34 1.89
CA PHE A 19 -26.04 -50.29 2.98
C PHE A 19 -24.60 -50.48 3.57
N ARG A 20 -24.58 -50.29 4.90
CA ARG A 20 -24.02 -51.15 5.99
C ARG A 20 -22.55 -51.06 6.42
N ASN A 21 -22.40 -50.40 7.56
CA ASN A 21 -21.68 -50.80 8.79
C ASN A 21 -21.26 -52.29 8.91
N SER A 22 -20.00 -52.52 9.32
CA SER A 22 -19.54 -53.46 10.38
C SER A 22 -18.03 -53.20 10.61
N GLU A 23 -17.56 -52.83 11.82
CA GLU A 23 -17.31 -53.63 13.04
C GLU A 23 -16.08 -54.56 12.99
N TYR A 24 -15.07 -54.25 13.82
CA TYR A 24 -14.22 -55.15 14.64
C TYR A 24 -13.16 -54.26 15.35
N THR A 25 -13.34 -53.73 16.56
CA THR A 25 -13.54 -54.36 17.90
C THR A 25 -12.23 -54.76 18.60
N SER A 26 -11.63 -53.82 19.34
CA SER A 26 -11.11 -54.00 20.73
C SER A 26 -10.30 -52.77 21.19
N GLY A 27 -10.37 -52.29 22.44
CA GLY A 27 -11.41 -52.55 23.45
C GLY A 27 -11.04 -52.08 24.88
N ARG A 28 -11.94 -51.29 25.49
CA ARG A 28 -12.05 -50.99 26.95
C ARG A 28 -10.87 -50.26 27.66
N ALA A 29 -11.08 -49.56 28.77
CA ALA A 29 -12.25 -48.83 29.30
C ALA A 29 -11.84 -48.03 30.56
N SER A 30 -12.38 -46.82 30.74
CA SER A 30 -12.49 -46.18 32.07
C SER A 30 -13.53 -45.07 32.04
N THR A 31 -14.75 -45.38 32.48
CA THR A 31 -15.82 -44.40 32.69
C THR A 31 -15.68 -43.72 34.05
N TYR A 32 -15.78 -42.39 34.08
CA TYR A 32 -16.35 -41.69 35.22
C TYR A 32 -17.53 -40.86 34.72
N MET A 33 -18.68 -41.02 35.37
CA MET A 33 -19.91 -40.31 35.08
C MET A 33 -20.47 -39.90 36.44
N GLU A 34 -20.64 -38.60 36.66
CA GLU A 34 -21.12 -38.06 37.93
C GLU A 34 -22.57 -37.65 37.79
N GLN A 35 -23.43 -38.17 38.66
CA GLN A 35 -24.83 -37.76 38.80
C GLN A 35 -25.00 -36.97 40.09
N GLY A 36 -25.69 -35.83 40.02
CA GLY A 36 -26.44 -35.32 41.17
C GLY A 36 -27.92 -35.75 41.09
N PRO A 37 -28.81 -35.19 41.90
CA PRO A 37 -28.60 -34.36 43.10
C PRO A 37 -29.32 -34.95 44.34
N GLY A 38 -29.21 -34.34 45.53
CA GLY A 38 -30.14 -34.69 46.63
C GLY A 38 -29.75 -34.27 48.05
N SER A 39 -30.58 -33.40 48.63
CA SER A 39 -30.70 -32.95 50.02
C SER A 39 -30.47 -33.94 51.18
N GLU A 40 -29.87 -33.40 52.26
CA GLU A 40 -30.20 -33.59 53.69
C GLU A 40 -30.51 -34.99 54.27
N SER A 41 -29.71 -35.42 55.24
CA SER A 41 -30.02 -35.33 56.70
C SER A 41 -29.09 -36.28 57.52
N GLY A 42 -29.28 -36.38 58.84
CA GLY A 42 -28.78 -37.56 59.58
C GLY A 42 -27.37 -37.49 60.20
N ARG A 43 -27.17 -36.55 61.11
CA ARG A 43 -26.52 -36.68 62.44
C ARG A 43 -25.76 -37.99 62.80
N GLU A 44 -24.63 -37.78 63.49
CA GLU A 44 -24.07 -38.58 64.61
C GLU A 44 -23.03 -39.74 64.40
N THR A 45 -21.89 -39.52 65.07
CA THR A 45 -20.99 -40.48 65.76
C THR A 45 -19.92 -41.34 65.04
N MET A 46 -18.78 -41.38 65.74
CA MET A 46 -17.71 -42.40 65.75
C MET A 46 -16.91 -42.69 64.46
N SER A 47 -15.80 -41.95 64.35
CA SER A 47 -14.56 -42.38 63.69
C SER A 47 -14.25 -43.86 63.92
N GLN A 48 -14.16 -44.65 62.84
CA GLN A 48 -13.49 -45.95 62.87
C GLN A 48 -11.98 -45.76 62.74
N ARG A 49 -11.24 -46.55 63.53
CA ARG A 49 -9.82 -46.35 63.81
C ARG A 49 -8.94 -46.47 62.57
N GLN A 50 -7.90 -45.63 62.52
CA GLN A 50 -6.69 -45.93 61.76
C GLN A 50 -6.12 -47.28 62.22
N THR A 51 -5.55 -48.03 61.27
CA THR A 51 -4.85 -49.28 61.59
C THR A 51 -3.49 -48.95 62.21
N GLU A 52 -3.44 -48.79 63.53
CA GLU A 52 -2.18 -48.68 64.27
C GLU A 52 -1.33 -49.94 64.04
N MET A 53 -0.23 -49.83 63.29
CA MET A 53 0.84 -50.84 63.33
C MET A 53 1.58 -50.71 64.67
N LYS A 54 0.95 -51.25 65.72
CA LYS A 54 1.46 -51.27 67.08
C LYS A 54 2.65 -52.23 67.17
N LEU A 55 3.84 -51.71 66.87
CA LEU A 55 5.12 -52.37 67.11
C LEU A 55 5.17 -52.86 68.56
N MET A 56 5.18 -54.18 68.73
CA MET A 56 5.27 -54.80 70.05
C MET A 56 6.68 -54.57 70.59
N ALA A 57 6.80 -53.72 71.60
CA ALA A 57 7.99 -53.70 72.45
C ALA A 57 8.09 -55.05 73.15
N MET A 58 9.23 -55.70 73.01
CA MET A 58 9.55 -56.97 73.69
C MET A 58 9.65 -56.72 75.20
N GLU A 59 8.97 -57.53 76.00
CA GLU A 59 8.95 -57.37 77.46
C GLU A 59 10.38 -57.55 78.04
N PRO A 60 10.89 -56.61 78.85
CA PRO A 60 12.18 -56.76 79.51
C PRO A 60 12.06 -57.78 80.66
N SER A 61 13.02 -58.69 80.76
CA SER A 61 13.08 -59.67 81.86
C SER A 61 13.23 -58.99 83.22
N ASP A 62 12.56 -59.54 84.25
CA ASP A 62 12.41 -59.05 85.66
C ASP A 62 13.70 -58.84 86.49
N ASN A 63 14.84 -58.54 85.89
CA ASN A 63 16.10 -58.23 86.59
C ASN A 63 16.96 -57.16 85.89
N GLN A 64 16.35 -56.26 85.12
CA GLN A 64 17.01 -55.04 84.63
C GLN A 64 16.41 -53.78 85.29
N PRO A 65 17.24 -52.79 85.68
CA PRO A 65 16.74 -51.54 86.24
C PRO A 65 16.00 -50.72 85.17
N PRO A 66 14.99 -49.91 85.55
CA PRO A 66 14.18 -49.17 84.59
C PRO A 66 15.03 -48.16 83.79
N GLU A 67 14.83 -48.15 82.47
CA GLU A 67 15.47 -47.21 81.53
C GLU A 67 15.24 -45.76 81.95
N ARG A 68 16.24 -44.91 81.75
CA ARG A 68 16.16 -43.48 82.07
C ARG A 68 16.05 -42.66 80.79
N VAL A 69 15.49 -41.46 80.90
CA VAL A 69 15.35 -40.52 79.77
C VAL A 69 16.69 -40.18 79.09
N GLN A 70 17.82 -40.40 79.79
CA GLN A 70 19.18 -40.22 79.26
C GLN A 70 19.65 -41.34 78.31
N ASP A 71 19.00 -42.51 78.36
CA ASP A 71 19.28 -43.66 77.49
C ASP A 71 18.60 -43.50 76.12
N TYR A 72 17.52 -42.71 76.07
CA TYR A 72 16.95 -42.13 74.85
C TYR A 72 17.90 -41.08 74.23
N LYS A 73 19.05 -41.54 73.75
CA LYS A 73 19.90 -40.82 72.80
C LYS A 73 19.20 -40.79 71.44
N GLY A 74 18.16 -39.95 71.36
CA GLY A 74 17.41 -39.57 70.17
C GLY A 74 18.30 -38.84 69.16
N ARG A 75 19.29 -39.54 68.64
CA ARG A 75 20.26 -39.05 67.69
C ARG A 75 19.57 -38.98 66.34
N ILE A 76 18.91 -37.84 66.09
CA ILE A 76 18.30 -37.46 64.81
C ILE A 76 19.39 -37.45 63.73
N ARG A 77 19.72 -38.64 63.23
CA ARG A 77 20.75 -38.90 62.22
C ARG A 77 20.28 -38.56 60.81
N THR A 78 19.02 -38.18 60.67
CA THR A 78 18.39 -37.75 59.42
C THR A 78 19.07 -36.53 58.82
N TRP A 79 19.75 -35.66 59.59
CA TRP A 79 20.46 -34.48 59.06
C TRP A 79 21.33 -34.75 57.83
N ARG A 80 22.05 -35.89 57.76
CA ARG A 80 22.82 -36.25 56.56
C ARG A 80 21.94 -36.61 55.36
N GLY A 81 20.82 -37.29 55.59
CA GLY A 81 19.82 -37.60 54.56
C GLY A 81 19.00 -36.39 54.12
N VAL A 82 18.69 -35.47 55.04
CA VAL A 82 18.01 -34.19 54.77
C VAL A 82 18.91 -33.26 53.96
N ILE A 83 20.19 -33.12 54.33
CA ILE A 83 21.16 -32.35 53.53
C ILE A 83 21.32 -32.98 52.14
N LEU A 84 21.43 -34.30 52.03
CA LEU A 84 21.49 -35.00 50.75
C LEU A 84 20.20 -34.77 49.92
N LEU A 85 19.02 -34.82 50.54
CA LEU A 85 17.75 -34.53 49.89
C LEU A 85 17.68 -33.07 49.40
N CYS A 86 18.11 -32.10 50.21
CA CYS A 86 18.18 -30.69 49.82
C CYS A 86 19.17 -30.46 48.67
N VAL A 87 20.31 -31.18 48.64
CA VAL A 87 21.27 -31.14 47.52
C VAL A 87 20.68 -31.78 46.26
N ILE A 88 19.97 -32.90 46.37
CA ILE A 88 19.29 -33.54 45.23
C ILE A 88 18.17 -32.66 44.68
N VAL A 89 17.31 -32.10 45.55
CA VAL A 89 16.19 -31.23 45.14
C VAL A 89 16.71 -29.91 44.58
N GLY A 90 17.71 -29.28 45.21
CA GLY A 90 18.34 -28.06 44.71
C GLY A 90 19.09 -28.26 43.40
N GLY A 91 19.81 -29.38 43.26
CA GLY A 91 20.48 -29.76 42.01
C GLY A 91 19.48 -30.08 40.89
N ALA A 92 18.41 -30.82 41.18
CA ALA A 92 17.35 -31.10 40.23
C ALA A 92 16.63 -29.81 39.79
N ALA A 93 16.31 -28.91 40.73
CA ALA A 93 15.74 -27.60 40.40
C ALA A 93 16.67 -26.77 39.50
N ALA A 94 17.96 -26.67 39.84
CA ALA A 94 18.95 -25.95 39.04
C ALA A 94 19.10 -26.54 37.62
N ILE A 95 19.13 -27.87 37.49
CA ILE A 95 19.17 -28.57 36.19
C ILE A 95 17.89 -28.31 35.40
N ILE A 96 16.72 -28.42 36.02
CA ILE A 96 15.43 -28.15 35.36
C ILE A 96 15.36 -26.69 34.88
N THR A 97 15.78 -25.71 35.70
CA THR A 97 15.85 -24.30 35.30
C THR A 97 16.84 -24.09 34.14
N ALA A 98 18.05 -24.66 34.21
CA ALA A 98 19.04 -24.54 33.13
C ALA A 98 18.56 -25.17 31.81
N CYS A 99 17.94 -26.35 31.86
CA CYS A 99 17.34 -26.99 30.69
C CYS A 99 16.14 -26.20 30.15
N ALA A 100 15.31 -25.60 31.02
CA ALA A 100 14.19 -24.76 30.61
C ALA A 100 14.66 -23.46 29.93
N MET A 101 15.71 -22.82 30.46
CA MET A 101 16.35 -21.66 29.81
C MET A 101 16.91 -22.05 28.44
N SER A 102 17.73 -23.10 28.37
CA SER A 102 18.29 -23.58 27.10
C SER A 102 17.22 -23.93 26.07
N ALA A 103 16.11 -24.58 26.48
CA ALA A 103 15.00 -24.91 25.60
C ALA A 103 14.21 -23.68 25.13
N SER A 104 14.14 -22.62 25.96
CA SER A 104 13.55 -21.32 25.63
C SER A 104 14.42 -20.56 24.62
N ASP A 105 15.73 -20.49 24.84
CA ASP A 105 16.69 -19.82 23.94
C ASP A 105 16.72 -20.51 22.56
N ASP A 106 16.70 -21.85 22.55
CA ASP A 106 16.51 -22.67 21.36
C ASP A 106 15.17 -22.42 20.65
N ALA A 107 14.09 -22.21 21.41
CA ALA A 107 12.77 -21.93 20.85
C ALA A 107 12.71 -20.54 20.22
N ALA A 108 13.21 -19.51 20.90
CA ALA A 108 13.36 -18.15 20.36
C ALA A 108 14.23 -18.15 19.10
N THR A 109 15.35 -18.90 19.11
CA THR A 109 16.22 -19.07 17.94
C THR A 109 15.51 -19.75 16.76
N ARG A 110 14.68 -20.76 17.01
CA ARG A 110 13.85 -21.40 15.97
C ARG A 110 12.78 -20.44 15.42
N GLN A 111 12.14 -19.65 16.28
CA GLN A 111 11.13 -18.66 15.89
C GLN A 111 11.75 -17.56 15.03
N ALA A 112 12.83 -16.92 15.46
CA ALA A 112 13.54 -15.90 14.67
C ALA A 112 13.96 -16.43 13.29
N ARG A 113 14.50 -17.65 13.22
CA ARG A 113 14.83 -18.30 11.93
C ARG A 113 13.61 -18.62 11.08
N TYR A 114 12.42 -18.82 11.66
CA TYR A 114 11.18 -19.04 10.90
C TYR A 114 10.61 -17.72 10.35
N GLU A 115 10.63 -16.66 11.17
CA GLU A 115 10.14 -15.34 10.78
C GLU A 115 11.04 -14.69 9.72
N ASN A 116 12.37 -14.76 9.86
CA ASN A 116 13.30 -14.29 8.81
C ASN A 116 13.04 -14.98 7.47
N ARG A 117 12.96 -16.32 7.42
CA ARG A 117 12.63 -17.07 6.18
C ARG A 117 11.20 -16.86 5.67
N THR A 118 10.36 -16.17 6.45
CA THR A 118 9.01 -15.78 6.06
C THR A 118 8.98 -14.35 5.52
N GLU A 119 9.82 -13.44 6.03
CA GLU A 119 10.14 -12.16 5.38
C GLU A 119 10.89 -12.37 4.06
N GLU A 120 11.98 -13.15 4.04
CA GLU A 120 12.77 -13.48 2.83
C GLU A 120 11.91 -14.02 1.66
N ARG A 121 10.78 -14.70 1.95
CA ARG A 121 9.84 -15.22 0.95
C ARG A 121 8.78 -14.20 0.51
N ARG A 122 8.44 -13.23 1.37
CA ARG A 122 7.50 -12.12 1.08
C ARG A 122 8.16 -10.93 0.42
N ARG A 123 9.47 -10.82 0.60
CA ARG A 123 10.29 -9.72 0.11
C ARG A 123 10.15 -9.60 -1.40
N ILE A 124 9.89 -8.37 -1.86
CA ILE A 124 9.97 -8.06 -3.29
C ILE A 124 11.44 -8.17 -3.73
N ASN A 125 11.71 -8.98 -4.76
CA ASN A 125 13.02 -9.49 -5.16
C ASN A 125 13.87 -8.45 -5.93
N ASP A 126 14.06 -7.27 -5.34
CA ASP A 126 14.90 -6.19 -5.89
C ASP A 126 16.42 -6.42 -5.76
N GLY A 127 16.83 -7.41 -4.95
CA GLY A 127 18.24 -7.70 -4.67
C GLY A 127 18.94 -6.67 -3.77
N LEU A 128 18.19 -5.73 -3.19
CA LEU A 128 18.68 -4.73 -2.26
C LEU A 128 18.45 -5.18 -0.81
N THR A 129 19.24 -4.65 0.12
CA THR A 129 19.07 -4.88 1.57
C THR A 129 18.13 -3.84 2.19
N ASP A 130 17.57 -4.16 3.36
CA ASP A 130 16.71 -3.24 4.13
C ASP A 130 17.36 -2.93 5.49
N ASP A 131 17.34 -1.66 5.90
CA ASP A 131 17.97 -1.13 7.10
C ASP A 131 16.96 -0.65 8.17
N GLU A 132 15.71 -0.37 7.80
CA GLU A 132 14.60 -0.02 8.73
C GLU A 132 13.61 -1.19 8.91
N VAL A 133 14.14 -2.41 9.10
CA VAL A 133 13.34 -3.63 9.31
C VAL A 133 12.59 -3.59 10.65
N LEU A 134 11.27 -3.77 10.60
CA LEU A 134 10.39 -3.72 11.77
C LEU A 134 10.10 -5.14 12.29
N ILE A 135 10.44 -5.37 13.56
CA ILE A 135 10.09 -6.60 14.30
C ILE A 135 8.94 -6.28 15.27
N SER A 136 7.84 -7.02 15.19
CA SER A 136 6.67 -6.82 16.07
C SER A 136 6.92 -7.39 17.47
N ASP A 137 6.08 -6.98 18.42
CA ASP A 137 5.97 -7.48 19.79
C ASP A 137 5.89 -9.02 19.94
N ASP A 138 5.42 -9.74 18.90
CA ASP A 138 5.38 -11.21 18.85
C ASP A 138 6.49 -11.84 17.99
N GLY A 139 7.54 -11.07 17.67
CA GLY A 139 8.72 -11.52 16.94
C GLY A 139 8.55 -11.60 15.42
N GLN A 140 7.36 -11.34 14.87
CA GLN A 140 7.17 -11.34 13.42
C GLN A 140 7.92 -10.19 12.75
N VAL A 141 8.72 -10.53 11.74
CA VAL A 141 9.51 -9.58 10.93
C VAL A 141 8.66 -9.08 9.76
N GLY A 142 8.70 -7.78 9.48
CA GLY A 142 8.01 -7.15 8.35
C GLY A 142 6.48 -7.14 8.42
N ASN A 143 5.89 -7.52 9.56
CA ASN A 143 4.43 -7.65 9.70
C ASN A 143 3.91 -7.01 11.01
N PRO A 144 3.98 -5.67 11.15
CA PRO A 144 3.49 -4.97 12.35
C PRO A 144 2.00 -5.18 12.59
N LYS A 145 1.59 -5.33 13.86
CA LYS A 145 0.19 -5.15 14.29
C LYS A 145 -0.30 -3.70 14.19
N LYS A 146 0.64 -2.74 14.26
CA LYS A 146 0.42 -1.30 14.12
C LYS A 146 1.75 -0.65 13.75
N TYR A 147 1.75 0.30 12.82
CA TYR A 147 2.91 1.15 12.57
C TYR A 147 3.20 2.06 13.77
N PRO A 148 4.49 2.35 14.07
CA PRO A 148 4.85 3.25 15.16
C PRO A 148 4.35 4.67 14.86
N ASP A 149 4.07 5.42 15.92
CA ASP A 149 3.93 6.87 15.78
C ASP A 149 5.33 7.46 15.65
N MET A 150 5.64 8.02 14.49
CA MET A 150 6.95 8.59 14.19
C MET A 150 7.19 9.93 14.92
N GLY A 151 6.18 10.47 15.62
CA GLY A 151 6.29 11.72 16.36
C GLY A 151 6.44 12.95 15.46
N CYS A 152 6.17 12.83 14.16
CA CYS A 152 6.27 13.94 13.21
C CYS A 152 5.17 14.98 13.47
N GLU A 153 5.46 16.26 13.29
CA GLU A 153 4.40 17.26 13.08
C GLU A 153 3.89 17.19 11.64
N LEU A 154 2.66 17.67 11.39
CA LEU A 154 2.18 17.95 10.04
C LEU A 154 2.98 19.14 9.49
N PRO A 155 3.79 18.99 8.43
CA PRO A 155 4.46 20.10 7.77
C PRO A 155 3.46 20.97 7.03
N ASP A 156 3.81 22.20 6.75
CA ASP A 156 3.14 22.98 5.72
C ASP A 156 3.82 22.69 4.37
N TYR A 157 3.14 22.00 3.47
CA TYR A 157 3.69 21.70 2.14
C TYR A 157 3.44 22.88 1.21
N GLN A 158 4.49 23.30 0.49
CA GLN A 158 4.47 24.46 -0.38
C GLN A 158 5.10 24.17 -1.74
N SER A 159 4.49 24.77 -2.77
CA SER A 159 4.90 24.85 -4.16
C SER A 159 5.48 26.25 -4.37
N LYS A 160 6.80 26.36 -4.46
CA LYS A 160 7.55 27.62 -4.35
C LYS A 160 8.81 27.55 -5.18
N ASP A 161 9.21 28.64 -5.84
CA ASP A 161 10.41 28.71 -6.70
C ASP A 161 10.49 27.56 -7.74
N GLY A 162 9.33 27.05 -8.20
CA GLY A 162 9.21 25.94 -9.14
C GLY A 162 9.42 24.55 -8.53
N GLN A 163 9.50 24.44 -7.20
CA GLN A 163 9.89 23.23 -6.47
C GLN A 163 8.92 22.92 -5.32
N ILE A 164 8.96 21.69 -4.80
CA ILE A 164 8.18 21.29 -3.61
C ILE A 164 9.04 21.46 -2.35
N PHE A 165 8.46 22.09 -1.32
CA PHE A 165 9.05 22.29 -0.01
C PHE A 165 8.16 21.69 1.08
N ALA A 166 8.79 21.06 2.08
CA ALA A 166 8.17 20.74 3.36
C ALA A 166 8.63 21.77 4.39
N VAL A 167 7.71 22.53 4.98
CA VAL A 167 8.01 23.60 5.93
C VAL A 167 7.60 23.20 7.35
N SER A 168 8.55 23.19 8.28
CA SER A 168 8.27 22.97 9.71
C SER A 168 7.64 24.19 10.37
N LYS A 169 6.87 23.98 11.45
CA LYS A 169 6.30 25.05 12.30
C LYS A 169 7.35 25.88 13.03
N ASN A 170 8.64 25.55 12.92
CA ASN A 170 9.75 26.38 13.39
C ASN A 170 10.34 27.31 12.30
N GLY A 171 9.85 27.24 11.05
CA GLY A 171 10.37 28.00 9.90
C GLY A 171 11.46 27.30 9.09
N THR A 172 11.79 26.03 9.38
CA THR A 172 12.73 25.24 8.57
C THR A 172 12.05 24.79 7.28
N GLU A 173 12.44 25.39 6.16
CA GLU A 173 12.07 24.93 4.82
C GLU A 173 13.04 23.83 4.35
N VAL A 174 12.52 22.72 3.80
CA VAL A 174 13.31 21.66 3.16
C VAL A 174 12.76 21.39 1.76
N PRO A 175 13.52 21.67 0.68
CA PRO A 175 13.11 21.29 -0.67
C PRO A 175 13.20 19.77 -0.84
N VAL A 176 12.25 19.17 -1.56
CA VAL A 176 12.18 17.73 -1.85
C VAL A 176 11.68 17.50 -3.27
N GLY A 177 12.49 16.84 -4.10
CA GLY A 177 12.08 16.34 -5.42
C GLY A 177 11.31 15.02 -5.33
N ILE A 178 10.38 14.78 -6.24
CA ILE A 178 9.45 13.63 -6.20
C ILE A 178 9.83 12.56 -7.22
N LYS A 179 10.30 11.40 -6.74
CA LYS A 179 10.34 10.15 -7.51
C LYS A 179 9.16 9.29 -7.05
N GLY A 180 8.05 9.35 -7.80
CA GLY A 180 6.78 8.75 -7.41
C GLY A 180 6.37 7.53 -8.26
N VAL A 181 5.48 6.72 -7.68
CA VAL A 181 4.68 5.72 -8.43
C VAL A 181 3.20 6.01 -8.28
N ASN A 182 2.40 5.58 -9.25
CA ASN A 182 0.97 5.35 -9.06
C ASN A 182 0.74 3.94 -8.51
N TRP A 183 -0.14 3.80 -7.50
CA TRP A 183 -0.59 2.51 -6.98
C TRP A 183 -2.12 2.46 -6.94
N PHE A 184 -2.73 1.84 -7.95
CA PHE A 184 -4.17 1.89 -8.18
C PHE A 184 -4.91 0.66 -7.62
N GLY A 185 -6.24 0.77 -7.61
CA GLY A 185 -7.21 -0.26 -7.24
C GLY A 185 -8.31 0.27 -6.30
N MET A 186 -8.02 1.30 -5.51
CA MET A 186 -8.90 1.83 -4.47
C MET A 186 -10.05 2.70 -5.04
N GLU A 187 -9.83 3.25 -6.22
CA GLU A 187 -10.80 3.95 -7.08
C GLU A 187 -11.81 3.02 -7.77
N THR A 188 -11.58 1.70 -7.75
CA THR A 188 -12.51 0.70 -8.32
C THR A 188 -13.61 0.27 -7.33
N GLY A 189 -14.50 -0.62 -7.77
CA GLY A 189 -15.44 -1.36 -6.92
C GLY A 189 -14.80 -2.37 -5.95
N LEU A 190 -13.48 -2.50 -5.95
CA LEU A 190 -12.71 -3.32 -5.01
C LEU A 190 -12.33 -2.54 -3.74
N ALA A 191 -12.27 -1.20 -3.84
CA ALA A 191 -12.06 -0.25 -2.75
C ALA A 191 -10.77 -0.46 -1.94
N ILE A 192 -9.74 -1.05 -2.55
CA ILE A 192 -8.40 -1.26 -1.99
C ILE A 192 -7.34 -1.28 -3.12
N PRO A 193 -6.10 -0.77 -2.92
CA PRO A 193 -5.03 -0.93 -3.89
C PRO A 193 -4.70 -2.41 -4.11
N PHE A 194 -4.25 -2.75 -5.32
CA PHE A 194 -3.99 -4.16 -5.67
C PHE A 194 -2.69 -4.69 -5.06
N GLY A 195 -2.50 -6.01 -5.16
CA GLY A 195 -1.34 -6.74 -4.62
C GLY A 195 -1.51 -7.25 -3.19
N LEU A 196 -2.34 -6.64 -2.34
CA LEU A 196 -2.37 -6.89 -0.88
C LEU A 196 -2.89 -8.27 -0.43
N TRP A 197 -3.21 -9.17 -1.36
CA TRP A 197 -3.88 -10.45 -1.13
C TRP A 197 -2.96 -11.65 -0.86
N GLU A 198 -1.65 -11.42 -0.63
CA GLU A 198 -0.57 -12.44 -0.45
C GLU A 198 -1.06 -13.87 -0.17
N ASN A 199 -0.86 -14.77 -1.13
CA ASN A 199 -1.23 -16.17 -1.04
C ASN A 199 0.00 -17.09 -1.28
N MET A 200 -0.18 -18.27 -1.87
CA MET A 200 0.93 -19.19 -2.19
C MET A 200 1.51 -18.98 -3.59
N ASP A 201 0.75 -18.32 -4.47
CA ASP A 201 1.01 -18.18 -5.90
C ASP A 201 1.40 -16.74 -6.27
N ASN A 202 0.76 -15.73 -5.65
CA ASN A 202 1.10 -14.31 -5.85
C ASN A 202 0.65 -13.39 -4.69
N GLY A 203 0.99 -12.09 -4.82
CA GLY A 203 0.59 -11.03 -3.90
C GLY A 203 1.64 -10.70 -2.85
N THR A 204 1.49 -9.53 -2.24
CA THR A 204 2.46 -8.91 -1.34
C THR A 204 1.76 -8.23 -0.15
N SER A 205 2.52 -7.50 0.66
CA SER A 205 2.01 -6.69 1.77
C SER A 205 2.29 -5.20 1.57
N VAL A 206 1.51 -4.36 2.24
CA VAL A 206 1.74 -2.90 2.30
C VAL A 206 3.10 -2.56 2.93
N TYR A 207 3.64 -3.44 3.80
CA TYR A 207 4.97 -3.28 4.36
C TYR A 207 6.04 -3.46 3.29
N GLU A 208 5.96 -4.53 2.50
CA GLU A 208 6.93 -4.78 1.43
C GLU A 208 6.81 -3.81 0.26
N VAL A 209 5.60 -3.33 -0.08
CA VAL A 209 5.45 -2.21 -1.02
C VAL A 209 6.16 -0.96 -0.51
N ALA A 210 5.95 -0.57 0.74
CA ALA A 210 6.62 0.60 1.33
C ALA A 210 8.15 0.40 1.43
N ALA A 211 8.61 -0.82 1.72
CA ALA A 211 10.02 -1.16 1.82
C ALA A 211 10.71 -1.15 0.44
N PHE A 212 10.14 -1.84 -0.56
CA PHE A 212 10.60 -1.86 -1.95
C PHE A 212 10.73 -0.44 -2.54
N LEU A 213 9.71 0.40 -2.36
CA LEU A 213 9.74 1.78 -2.84
C LEU A 213 10.89 2.56 -2.19
N ALA A 214 11.05 2.48 -0.86
CA ALA A 214 12.13 3.15 -0.15
C ALA A 214 13.53 2.65 -0.57
N ARG A 215 13.74 1.34 -0.68
CA ARG A 215 15.01 0.73 -1.16
C ARG A 215 15.38 1.22 -2.56
N ASN A 216 14.38 1.45 -3.42
CA ASN A 216 14.55 1.94 -4.80
C ASN A 216 14.36 3.47 -4.95
N LYS A 217 14.49 4.22 -3.83
CA LYS A 217 14.43 5.69 -3.74
C LYS A 217 13.11 6.35 -4.15
N PHE A 218 12.03 5.58 -4.35
CA PHE A 218 10.71 6.16 -4.56
C PHE A 218 10.21 6.74 -3.24
N ASN A 219 9.95 8.05 -3.23
CA ASN A 219 9.64 8.82 -2.02
C ASN A 219 8.17 9.29 -1.95
N SER A 220 7.35 9.02 -2.96
CA SER A 220 5.92 9.37 -2.96
C SER A 220 5.06 8.35 -3.71
N VAL A 221 3.78 8.26 -3.34
CA VAL A 221 2.76 7.44 -4.01
C VAL A 221 1.57 8.34 -4.39
N ARG A 222 1.22 8.37 -5.68
CA ARG A 222 -0.08 8.86 -6.13
C ARG A 222 -1.08 7.72 -5.92
N LEU A 223 -2.12 8.00 -5.15
CA LEU A 223 -3.09 7.01 -4.66
C LEU A 223 -4.50 7.37 -5.17
N PRO A 224 -4.92 6.81 -6.32
CA PRO A 224 -6.27 6.90 -6.84
C PRO A 224 -7.36 6.53 -5.82
N VAL A 225 -8.41 7.34 -5.72
CA VAL A 225 -9.60 7.09 -4.88
C VAL A 225 -10.93 7.43 -5.58
N CYS A 226 -12.01 6.77 -5.17
CA CYS A 226 -13.36 7.00 -5.72
C CYS A 226 -14.21 7.92 -4.82
N ILE A 227 -14.79 8.95 -5.41
CA ILE A 227 -15.70 9.92 -4.74
C ILE A 227 -16.88 9.20 -4.07
N LYS A 228 -17.58 8.31 -4.78
CA LYS A 228 -18.68 7.53 -4.18
C LYS A 228 -18.22 6.57 -3.08
N ASN A 229 -17.01 6.02 -3.13
CA ASN A 229 -16.50 5.19 -2.04
C ASN A 229 -16.15 6.03 -0.80
N ILE A 230 -15.64 7.26 -0.97
CA ILE A 230 -15.43 8.22 0.14
C ILE A 230 -16.78 8.56 0.78
N LEU A 231 -17.77 8.99 -0.03
CA LEU A 231 -19.10 9.41 0.45
C LEU A 231 -19.88 8.29 1.14
N LYS A 232 -19.82 7.07 0.62
CA LYS A 232 -20.46 5.88 1.23
C LYS A 232 -19.59 5.21 2.30
N ASN A 233 -18.33 5.63 2.42
CA ASN A 233 -17.29 5.04 3.26
C ASN A 233 -17.10 3.52 3.03
N THR A 234 -17.29 3.06 1.78
CA THR A 234 -17.38 1.65 1.36
C THR A 234 -16.21 0.80 1.90
N PRO A 235 -16.45 -0.27 2.68
CA PRO A 235 -15.36 -1.14 3.12
C PRO A 235 -14.74 -1.93 1.93
N PRO A 236 -13.42 -2.20 1.94
CA PRO A 236 -12.75 -3.06 0.98
C PRO A 236 -13.39 -4.44 0.80
N GLN A 237 -13.16 -5.03 -0.38
CA GLN A 237 -13.42 -6.46 -0.57
C GLN A 237 -12.39 -7.29 0.22
N LYS A 238 -12.85 -7.94 1.29
CA LYS A 238 -12.01 -8.70 2.25
C LYS A 238 -11.19 -9.84 1.62
N THR A 239 -11.57 -10.30 0.43
CA THR A 239 -10.85 -11.33 -0.34
C THR A 239 -9.57 -10.82 -1.01
N LEU A 240 -9.39 -9.49 -1.14
CA LEU A 240 -8.23 -8.88 -1.77
C LEU A 240 -7.20 -8.34 -0.77
N ILE A 241 -7.22 -8.86 0.46
CA ILE A 241 -6.22 -8.57 1.48
C ILE A 241 -5.96 -9.78 2.37
N ASN A 242 -4.70 -10.20 2.50
CA ASN A 242 -4.34 -11.17 3.53
C ASN A 242 -4.15 -10.47 4.87
N ALA A 243 -5.19 -10.49 5.69
CA ALA A 243 -5.19 -9.87 7.03
C ALA A 243 -4.17 -10.49 8.00
N ASN A 244 -3.62 -11.68 7.72
CA ASN A 244 -2.55 -12.27 8.53
C ASN A 244 -1.19 -11.62 8.26
N THR A 245 -1.02 -10.94 7.12
CA THR A 245 0.27 -10.41 6.64
C THR A 245 0.23 -8.90 6.40
N ASN A 246 -0.97 -8.32 6.44
CA ASN A 246 -1.24 -6.90 6.50
C ASN A 246 -1.88 -6.53 7.85
N ARG A 247 -1.34 -7.04 8.97
CA ARG A 247 -2.00 -7.01 10.31
C ARG A 247 -2.34 -5.60 10.83
N ALA A 248 -1.64 -4.57 10.36
CA ALA A 248 -1.90 -3.17 10.70
C ALA A 248 -3.00 -2.47 9.86
N ILE A 249 -3.53 -3.10 8.81
CA ILE A 249 -4.51 -2.48 7.90
C ILE A 249 -5.95 -2.71 8.38
N ASN A 250 -6.70 -1.62 8.51
CA ASN A 250 -8.06 -1.64 9.04
C ASN A 250 -9.10 -1.50 7.92
N ILE A 251 -9.58 -2.63 7.41
CA ILE A 251 -10.59 -2.71 6.34
C ILE A 251 -12.05 -2.56 6.82
N THR A 252 -12.29 -1.95 7.99
CA THR A 252 -13.66 -1.75 8.50
C THR A 252 -14.44 -0.74 7.66
N THR A 253 -13.75 0.22 7.04
CA THR A 253 -14.33 1.28 6.20
C THR A 253 -13.32 1.76 5.17
N TYR A 254 -13.78 2.50 4.14
CA TYR A 254 -12.89 3.14 3.16
C TYR A 254 -11.82 4.03 3.84
N MET A 255 -12.28 4.92 4.73
CA MET A 255 -11.43 5.89 5.41
C MET A 255 -10.42 5.23 6.35
N SER A 256 -10.80 4.17 7.08
CA SER A 256 -9.87 3.45 7.97
C SER A 256 -8.82 2.65 7.18
N THR A 257 -9.15 2.19 5.97
CA THR A 257 -8.21 1.56 5.05
C THR A 257 -7.20 2.59 4.56
N LEU A 258 -7.68 3.72 4.01
CA LEU A 258 -6.87 4.83 3.54
C LEU A 258 -5.91 5.33 4.64
N GLN A 259 -6.44 5.58 5.85
CA GLN A 259 -5.65 5.99 7.01
C GLN A 259 -4.54 4.99 7.39
N THR A 260 -4.76 3.68 7.25
CA THR A 260 -3.77 2.66 7.66
C THR A 260 -2.72 2.41 6.58
N ILE A 261 -3.06 2.54 5.30
CA ILE A 261 -2.09 2.54 4.19
C ILE A 261 -1.20 3.79 4.25
N ILE A 262 -1.76 4.97 4.50
CA ILE A 262 -0.98 6.22 4.63
C ILE A 262 0.02 6.15 5.79
N GLN A 263 -0.35 5.54 6.92
CA GLN A 263 0.58 5.28 8.04
C GLN A 263 1.71 4.32 7.67
N ALA A 264 1.45 3.30 6.84
CA ALA A 264 2.46 2.34 6.40
C ALA A 264 3.53 2.99 5.52
N LEU A 265 3.11 3.81 4.55
CA LEU A 265 4.00 4.60 3.71
C LEU A 265 4.74 5.67 4.53
N GLY A 266 4.03 6.34 5.46
CA GLY A 266 4.58 7.37 6.33
C GLY A 266 5.65 6.86 7.32
N TYR A 267 5.59 5.59 7.72
CA TYR A 267 6.67 4.95 8.49
C TYR A 267 8.00 4.95 7.73
N ARG A 268 7.97 4.63 6.42
CA ARG A 268 9.13 4.69 5.51
C ARG A 268 9.40 6.09 4.95
N LYS A 269 8.76 7.15 5.49
CA LYS A 269 8.89 8.54 5.03
C LYS A 269 8.49 8.74 3.56
N ILE A 270 7.63 7.85 3.04
CA ILE A 270 7.01 7.94 1.71
C ILE A 270 5.75 8.78 1.83
N THR A 271 5.62 9.81 0.99
CA THR A 271 4.45 10.67 0.95
C THR A 271 3.31 10.12 0.11
N VAL A 272 2.12 10.67 0.29
CA VAL A 272 0.92 10.30 -0.46
C VAL A 272 0.29 11.55 -1.07
N MET A 273 0.04 11.48 -2.36
CA MET A 273 -0.85 12.40 -3.07
C MET A 273 -2.15 11.65 -3.36
N ILE A 274 -3.26 12.11 -2.79
CA ILE A 274 -4.55 11.44 -2.94
C ILE A 274 -5.18 11.95 -4.23
N SER A 275 -5.31 11.08 -5.24
CA SER A 275 -5.87 11.43 -6.55
C SER A 275 -7.38 11.20 -6.55
N LEU A 276 -8.18 12.24 -6.77
CA LEU A 276 -9.64 12.15 -6.85
C LEU A 276 -10.06 11.54 -8.19
N HIS A 277 -9.80 10.23 -8.33
CA HIS A 277 -9.59 9.59 -9.62
C HIS A 277 -10.88 9.14 -10.31
N THR A 278 -11.90 8.68 -9.57
CA THR A 278 -13.19 8.28 -10.16
C THR A 278 -14.40 8.88 -9.47
N LEU A 279 -15.41 9.28 -10.26
CA LEU A 279 -16.73 9.63 -9.74
C LEU A 279 -17.51 8.39 -9.27
N ASP A 280 -17.45 7.29 -10.03
CA ASP A 280 -18.11 6.01 -9.72
C ASP A 280 -17.13 4.83 -9.84
N THR A 281 -17.43 3.73 -9.15
CA THR A 281 -16.58 2.53 -9.03
C THR A 281 -16.29 1.80 -10.35
N LYS A 282 -16.89 2.25 -11.47
CA LYS A 282 -16.71 1.74 -12.83
C LYS A 282 -16.39 2.80 -13.89
N LYS A 283 -16.39 4.09 -13.54
CA LYS A 283 -16.23 5.21 -14.49
C LYS A 283 -15.48 6.37 -13.83
N SER A 284 -14.39 6.82 -14.46
CA SER A 284 -13.69 8.05 -14.04
C SER A 284 -14.62 9.27 -14.11
N GLY A 285 -15.31 9.44 -15.24
CA GLY A 285 -16.11 10.63 -15.58
C GLY A 285 -15.21 11.74 -16.12
N GLY A 286 -15.51 12.30 -17.29
CA GLY A 286 -14.62 13.29 -17.93
C GLY A 286 -14.66 14.69 -17.32
N ALA A 287 -15.52 14.91 -16.33
CA ALA A 287 -15.57 16.11 -15.50
C ALA A 287 -15.57 15.76 -14.01
N TRP A 288 -15.43 16.76 -13.15
CA TRP A 288 -15.44 16.61 -11.68
C TRP A 288 -16.84 16.42 -11.09
N TYR A 289 -17.88 16.49 -11.91
CA TYR A 289 -19.27 16.14 -11.58
C TYR A 289 -19.95 15.55 -12.83
N SER A 290 -21.03 14.78 -12.65
CA SER A 290 -21.78 14.18 -13.76
C SER A 290 -23.20 13.78 -13.34
N ASP A 291 -24.18 14.28 -14.09
CA ASP A 291 -25.60 13.91 -13.94
C ASP A 291 -25.85 12.45 -14.34
N GLU A 292 -25.11 11.92 -15.34
CA GLU A 292 -25.20 10.50 -15.75
C GLU A 292 -24.78 9.57 -14.61
N LEU A 293 -23.81 10.01 -13.80
CA LEU A 293 -23.23 9.23 -12.72
C LEU A 293 -23.83 9.55 -11.34
N ASP A 294 -24.84 10.41 -11.20
CA ASP A 294 -25.38 10.80 -9.88
C ASP A 294 -24.26 11.29 -8.92
N VAL A 295 -23.42 12.21 -9.42
CA VAL A 295 -22.41 12.92 -8.63
C VAL A 295 -22.44 14.41 -8.96
N THR A 296 -23.07 15.19 -8.10
CA THR A 296 -23.11 16.66 -8.15
C THR A 296 -21.82 17.31 -7.65
N GLU A 297 -21.61 18.58 -8.00
CA GLU A 297 -20.52 19.42 -7.47
C GLU A 297 -20.41 19.36 -5.94
N GLU A 298 -21.52 19.54 -5.22
CA GLU A 298 -21.50 19.52 -3.75
C GLU A 298 -21.26 18.12 -3.18
N GLN A 299 -21.63 17.03 -3.87
CA GLN A 299 -21.21 15.68 -3.48
C GLN A 299 -19.68 15.52 -3.61
N PHE A 300 -19.06 16.04 -4.68
CA PHE A 300 -17.61 16.03 -4.84
C PHE A 300 -16.92 16.84 -3.72
N LEU A 301 -17.41 18.04 -3.42
CA LEU A 301 -16.87 18.89 -2.36
C LEU A 301 -17.08 18.27 -0.95
N ASN A 302 -18.17 17.53 -0.71
CA ASN A 302 -18.34 16.77 0.53
C ASN A 302 -17.35 15.61 0.66
N ALA A 303 -16.86 15.02 -0.45
CA ALA A 303 -15.77 14.04 -0.39
C ALA A 303 -14.44 14.69 0.03
N VAL A 304 -14.16 15.91 -0.44
CA VAL A 304 -13.01 16.73 -0.01
C VAL A 304 -13.09 17.09 1.48
N ASP A 305 -14.27 17.49 1.96
CA ASP A 305 -14.52 17.77 3.38
C ASP A 305 -14.37 16.50 4.24
N LEU A 306 -14.79 15.33 3.74
CA LEU A 306 -14.57 14.05 4.43
C LEU A 306 -13.09 13.66 4.49
N LEU A 307 -12.31 13.86 3.42
CA LEU A 307 -10.87 13.61 3.42
C LEU A 307 -10.14 14.53 4.40
N THR A 308 -10.24 15.85 4.21
CA THR A 308 -9.55 16.85 5.05
C THR A 308 -9.87 16.67 6.54
N LYS A 309 -11.15 16.54 6.90
CA LYS A 309 -11.61 16.31 8.29
C LYS A 309 -11.02 15.07 8.96
N ASN A 310 -10.77 13.99 8.20
CA ASN A 310 -10.27 12.73 8.74
C ASN A 310 -8.75 12.55 8.61
N LEU A 311 -8.08 13.40 7.84
CA LEU A 311 -6.68 13.21 7.42
C LEU A 311 -5.77 14.41 7.71
N CYS A 312 -6.28 15.62 7.95
CA CYS A 312 -5.46 16.80 8.28
C CYS A 312 -4.93 16.77 9.73
N THR A 313 -4.01 15.85 10.02
CA THR A 313 -3.38 15.70 11.35
C THR A 313 -1.93 15.23 11.22
N SER A 314 -1.12 15.44 12.27
CA SER A 314 0.26 14.93 12.35
C SER A 314 0.38 13.41 12.21
N LYS A 315 -0.69 12.66 12.49
CA LYS A 315 -0.73 11.20 12.30
C LYS A 315 -0.61 10.80 10.82
N TYR A 316 -0.97 11.69 9.91
CA TYR A 316 -0.88 11.52 8.46
C TYR A 316 -0.05 12.65 7.84
N TRP A 317 1.04 13.03 8.54
CA TRP A 317 1.98 14.09 8.18
C TRP A 317 2.50 14.00 6.74
N ASN A 318 2.52 12.79 6.17
CA ASN A 318 3.06 12.45 4.87
C ASN A 318 2.06 12.65 3.71
N ILE A 319 0.86 13.19 3.94
CA ILE A 319 -0.04 13.58 2.84
C ILE A 319 0.39 14.95 2.29
N LEU A 320 0.80 15.01 1.02
CA LEU A 320 1.13 16.27 0.34
C LEU A 320 -0.10 17.13 0.06
N GLY A 321 -1.23 16.47 -0.23
CA GLY A 321 -2.50 17.09 -0.54
C GLY A 321 -3.34 16.24 -1.48
N LEU A 322 -4.19 16.92 -2.25
CA LEU A 322 -5.06 16.30 -3.23
C LEU A 322 -4.60 16.64 -4.65
N ASP A 323 -4.58 15.63 -5.50
CA ASP A 323 -4.82 15.82 -6.92
C ASP A 323 -6.33 15.96 -7.10
N LEU A 324 -6.74 17.09 -7.67
CA LEU A 324 -8.11 17.59 -7.56
C LEU A 324 -9.12 16.83 -8.43
N LYS A 325 -8.68 16.17 -9.51
CA LYS A 325 -9.47 15.26 -10.37
C LYS A 325 -8.54 14.69 -11.44
N ASN A 326 -8.44 13.36 -11.50
CA ASN A 326 -7.77 12.65 -12.58
C ASN A 326 -8.44 12.90 -13.94
N GLU A 327 -7.65 13.20 -14.96
CA GLU A 327 -7.97 13.26 -16.37
C GLU A 327 -9.32 13.91 -16.72
N PRO A 328 -9.51 15.21 -16.44
CA PRO A 328 -10.56 15.99 -17.08
C PRO A 328 -10.42 15.93 -18.60
N HIS A 329 -11.51 15.56 -19.30
CA HIS A 329 -11.56 15.46 -20.76
C HIS A 329 -12.93 15.84 -21.37
N GLU A 330 -13.94 16.03 -20.54
CA GLU A 330 -15.26 16.57 -20.91
C GLU A 330 -15.47 17.99 -20.33
N CYS A 331 -14.37 18.65 -19.95
CA CYS A 331 -14.32 20.01 -19.40
C CYS A 331 -13.75 21.03 -20.40
N SER A 332 -14.17 22.29 -20.27
CA SER A 332 -13.42 23.43 -20.82
C SER A 332 -12.47 24.04 -19.78
N TRP A 333 -11.54 24.89 -20.21
CA TRP A 333 -10.69 25.69 -19.33
C TRP A 333 -11.15 27.16 -19.37
N GLY A 334 -11.81 27.64 -18.32
CA GLY A 334 -12.31 29.03 -18.22
C GLY A 334 -13.58 29.34 -19.03
N GLY A 335 -14.13 28.38 -19.77
CA GLY A 335 -15.19 28.58 -20.75
C GLY A 335 -16.61 28.22 -20.25
N LYS A 336 -17.20 27.20 -20.90
CA LYS A 336 -18.54 26.69 -20.60
C LYS A 336 -18.47 25.60 -19.53
N ALA A 337 -19.52 25.47 -18.72
CA ALA A 337 -19.67 24.34 -17.80
C ALA A 337 -19.80 23.00 -18.57
N PRO A 338 -19.16 21.90 -18.14
CA PRO A 338 -18.20 21.83 -17.02
C PRO A 338 -16.90 22.60 -17.29
N ASP A 339 -16.49 23.43 -16.34
CA ASP A 339 -15.30 24.26 -16.43
C ASP A 339 -14.28 23.82 -15.38
N TRP A 340 -13.12 23.35 -15.83
CA TRP A 340 -12.10 22.80 -14.95
C TRP A 340 -11.25 23.87 -14.26
N GLN A 341 -11.08 25.06 -14.83
CA GLN A 341 -10.38 26.14 -14.14
C GLN A 341 -11.20 26.64 -12.94
N LYS A 342 -12.51 26.76 -13.10
CA LYS A 342 -13.43 27.09 -12.00
C LYS A 342 -13.55 25.92 -11.01
N GLY A 343 -13.63 24.68 -11.51
CA GLY A 343 -13.68 23.47 -10.70
C GLY A 343 -12.46 23.30 -9.80
N SER A 344 -11.25 23.27 -10.36
CA SER A 344 -9.99 23.19 -9.62
C SER A 344 -9.83 24.32 -8.59
N SER A 345 -10.19 25.55 -8.95
CA SER A 345 -10.19 26.69 -8.00
C SER A 345 -11.16 26.45 -6.82
N LEU A 346 -12.37 25.97 -7.08
CA LEU A 346 -13.38 25.70 -6.04
C LEU A 346 -13.01 24.51 -5.14
N ILE A 347 -12.56 23.40 -5.73
CA ILE A 347 -12.12 22.19 -5.03
C ILE A 347 -10.87 22.49 -4.20
N GLY A 348 -9.87 23.16 -4.78
CA GLY A 348 -8.63 23.55 -4.10
C GLY A 348 -8.88 24.46 -2.91
N ASN A 349 -9.78 25.44 -3.03
CA ASN A 349 -10.16 26.29 -1.90
C ASN A 349 -10.99 25.56 -0.83
N ARG A 350 -11.86 24.61 -1.20
CA ARG A 350 -12.55 23.74 -0.21
C ARG A 350 -11.53 22.89 0.54
N MET A 351 -10.56 22.30 -0.17
CA MET A 351 -9.46 21.53 0.42
C MET A 351 -8.62 22.39 1.38
N LEU A 352 -8.13 23.55 0.96
CA LEU A 352 -7.29 24.43 1.77
C LEU A 352 -8.00 24.95 3.02
N LYS A 353 -9.32 25.18 2.94
CA LYS A 353 -10.16 25.53 4.10
C LYS A 353 -10.24 24.37 5.12
N GLY A 354 -10.23 23.12 4.66
CA GLY A 354 -10.20 21.93 5.52
C GLY A 354 -8.79 21.54 6.00
N CYS A 355 -7.76 21.82 5.19
CA CYS A 355 -6.36 21.59 5.51
C CYS A 355 -5.43 22.58 4.78
N PRO A 356 -5.00 23.70 5.43
CA PRO A 356 -4.14 24.68 4.79
C PRO A 356 -2.72 24.14 4.52
N ASN A 357 -2.32 23.10 5.26
CA ASN A 357 -1.03 22.41 5.15
C ASN A 357 -0.83 21.62 3.84
N TRP A 358 -1.89 21.41 3.05
CA TRP A 358 -1.87 20.62 1.81
C TRP A 358 -1.70 21.49 0.56
N MET A 359 -1.18 20.89 -0.52
CA MET A 359 -1.10 21.48 -1.86
C MET A 359 -2.21 20.94 -2.78
N ALA A 360 -2.58 21.73 -3.77
CA ALA A 360 -3.54 21.40 -4.81
C ALA A 360 -2.78 21.06 -6.10
N PHE A 361 -2.79 19.79 -6.48
CA PHE A 361 -2.22 19.32 -7.73
C PHE A 361 -3.31 19.37 -8.81
N VAL A 362 -3.02 20.06 -9.91
CA VAL A 362 -4.01 20.37 -10.96
C VAL A 362 -3.53 19.86 -12.31
N GLU A 363 -4.23 18.85 -12.81
CA GLU A 363 -4.10 18.32 -14.16
C GLU A 363 -4.76 19.24 -15.19
N GLY A 364 -4.48 19.01 -16.47
CA GLY A 364 -5.09 19.72 -17.60
C GLY A 364 -6.52 19.28 -17.93
N ILE A 365 -6.98 19.69 -19.11
CA ILE A 365 -8.15 19.11 -19.79
C ILE A 365 -7.69 18.16 -20.92
N ALA A 366 -8.60 17.78 -21.81
CA ALA A 366 -8.28 17.23 -23.13
C ALA A 366 -8.78 18.17 -24.22
N GLY A 367 -7.96 18.37 -25.25
CA GLY A 367 -8.29 19.21 -26.40
C GLY A 367 -7.64 18.70 -27.69
N SER A 368 -7.47 19.62 -28.63
CA SER A 368 -6.74 19.37 -29.87
C SER A 368 -6.16 20.69 -30.40
N GLY A 369 -4.86 20.71 -30.67
CA GLY A 369 -4.18 21.86 -31.26
C GLY A 369 -3.47 21.50 -32.57
N THR A 370 -2.60 22.39 -33.03
CA THR A 370 -1.63 22.09 -34.09
C THR A 370 -0.22 22.28 -33.54
N VAL A 371 0.69 21.36 -33.89
CA VAL A 371 2.10 21.41 -33.49
C VAL A 371 2.99 21.15 -34.69
N SER A 372 4.16 21.77 -34.71
CA SER A 372 5.15 21.62 -35.77
C SER A 372 6.40 20.94 -35.20
N VAL A 373 6.74 19.76 -35.72
CA VAL A 373 7.95 19.02 -35.35
C VAL A 373 8.71 18.60 -36.61
N GLY A 374 9.98 19.01 -36.69
CA GLY A 374 10.71 19.00 -37.96
C GLY A 374 9.96 19.82 -39.02
N ASP A 375 9.83 19.26 -40.22
CA ASP A 375 9.10 19.86 -41.35
C ASP A 375 7.60 19.49 -41.37
N ARG A 376 7.08 18.78 -40.36
CA ARG A 376 5.66 18.36 -40.28
C ARG A 376 4.89 19.21 -39.28
N THR A 377 3.91 19.97 -39.79
CA THR A 377 2.82 20.56 -39.00
C THR A 377 1.56 19.73 -39.17
N ASP A 378 0.92 19.33 -38.08
CA ASP A 378 -0.30 18.51 -38.11
C ASP A 378 -1.12 18.72 -36.82
N THR A 379 -2.36 18.22 -36.80
CA THR A 379 -3.22 18.25 -35.60
C THR A 379 -2.73 17.25 -34.56
N TYR A 380 -2.64 17.66 -33.31
CA TYR A 380 -2.48 16.75 -32.17
C TYR A 380 -3.77 16.74 -31.32
N TYR A 381 -3.90 15.68 -30.52
CA TYR A 381 -4.85 15.60 -29.42
C TYR A 381 -4.05 15.52 -28.13
N ASP A 382 -4.56 16.11 -27.07
CA ASP A 382 -3.94 15.99 -25.76
C ASP A 382 -4.14 14.59 -25.19
N TRP A 383 -3.18 14.18 -24.37
CA TRP A 383 -3.46 13.20 -23.33
C TRP A 383 -4.53 13.78 -22.40
N TRP A 384 -5.46 12.97 -21.89
CA TRP A 384 -6.40 13.46 -20.90
C TRP A 384 -5.63 13.91 -19.65
N GLY A 385 -6.03 15.02 -19.01
CA GLY A 385 -5.21 15.65 -17.97
C GLY A 385 -3.91 16.30 -18.48
N GLY A 386 -3.63 16.32 -19.79
CA GLY A 386 -2.42 16.91 -20.37
C GLY A 386 -2.59 18.32 -20.95
N GLY A 387 -3.78 18.69 -21.42
CA GLY A 387 -4.03 19.95 -22.11
C GLY A 387 -4.08 21.15 -21.16
N LEU A 388 -3.01 21.96 -21.15
CA LEU A 388 -2.84 23.16 -20.32
C LEU A 388 -2.45 24.39 -21.14
N GLU A 389 -2.62 24.40 -22.48
CA GLU A 389 -2.04 25.43 -23.36
C GLU A 389 -2.63 26.84 -23.19
N ASN A 390 -3.76 26.95 -22.48
CA ASN A 390 -4.44 28.19 -22.16
C ASN A 390 -4.42 28.49 -20.64
N ALA A 391 -3.83 27.61 -19.82
CA ALA A 391 -3.85 27.72 -18.36
C ALA A 391 -3.00 28.89 -17.82
N GLY A 392 -2.02 29.36 -18.58
CA GLY A 392 -1.23 30.54 -18.22
C GLY A 392 -1.97 31.87 -18.39
N GLU A 393 -2.99 31.93 -19.25
CA GLU A 393 -3.82 33.15 -19.43
C GLU A 393 -4.97 33.23 -18.43
N ASN A 394 -5.43 32.08 -17.91
CA ASN A 394 -6.48 31.97 -16.91
C ASN A 394 -6.07 30.92 -15.86
N THR A 395 -5.25 31.33 -14.89
CA THR A 395 -4.67 30.46 -13.86
C THR A 395 -5.71 29.99 -12.83
N VAL A 396 -5.37 28.96 -12.05
CA VAL A 396 -6.21 28.49 -10.93
C VAL A 396 -6.15 29.50 -9.77
N GLU A 397 -7.32 29.93 -9.26
CA GLU A 397 -7.41 30.94 -8.21
C GLU A 397 -7.44 30.28 -6.81
N LEU A 398 -6.29 30.20 -6.14
CA LEU A 398 -6.19 29.70 -4.76
C LEU A 398 -6.05 30.84 -3.75
N THR A 399 -6.78 30.74 -2.63
CA THR A 399 -6.80 31.74 -1.53
C THR A 399 -5.62 31.64 -0.57
N THR A 400 -4.71 30.68 -0.78
CA THR A 400 -3.48 30.49 0.02
C THR A 400 -2.30 30.43 -0.94
N GLU A 401 -1.28 31.24 -0.68
CA GLU A 401 -0.06 31.33 -1.49
C GLU A 401 0.75 30.03 -1.44
N ASN A 402 1.54 29.78 -2.50
CA ASN A 402 2.41 28.61 -2.65
C ASN A 402 1.69 27.24 -2.61
N LYS A 403 0.43 27.16 -3.07
CA LYS A 403 -0.36 25.90 -3.02
C LYS A 403 -0.68 25.23 -4.35
N LEU A 404 -0.45 25.89 -5.48
CA LEU A 404 -0.72 25.34 -6.81
C LEU A 404 0.48 24.53 -7.32
N VAL A 405 0.26 23.26 -7.68
CA VAL A 405 1.22 22.42 -8.40
C VAL A 405 0.58 22.00 -9.73
N TRP A 406 1.28 22.19 -10.85
CA TRP A 406 0.84 21.70 -12.14
C TRP A 406 1.13 20.20 -12.25
N ALA A 407 0.10 19.40 -12.57
CA ALA A 407 0.17 17.94 -12.61
C ALA A 407 -0.22 17.34 -13.97
N PRO A 408 0.37 17.79 -15.09
CA PRO A 408 -0.01 17.28 -16.41
C PRO A 408 0.27 15.79 -16.57
N HIS A 409 -0.50 15.13 -17.43
CA HIS A 409 -0.25 13.77 -17.90
C HIS A 409 0.44 13.79 -19.26
N TYR A 410 1.39 12.87 -19.48
CA TYR A 410 2.00 12.66 -20.80
C TYR A 410 2.44 11.22 -20.99
N TYR A 411 1.85 10.55 -21.97
CA TYR A 411 1.98 9.11 -22.18
C TYR A 411 2.84 8.75 -23.40
N ASN A 412 3.14 7.45 -23.52
CA ASN A 412 3.83 6.88 -24.68
C ASN A 412 2.85 6.12 -25.61
N THR A 413 3.38 5.52 -26.69
CA THR A 413 2.55 4.80 -27.68
C THR A 413 1.69 3.68 -27.11
N GLY A 414 2.05 3.10 -25.95
CA GLY A 414 1.26 2.03 -25.32
C GLY A 414 -0.19 2.44 -25.06
N VAL A 415 -0.42 3.69 -24.66
CA VAL A 415 -1.76 4.26 -24.49
C VAL A 415 -2.36 4.67 -25.84
N PHE A 416 -1.64 5.45 -26.65
CA PHE A 416 -2.10 5.83 -27.99
C PHE A 416 -0.93 6.18 -28.94
N PRO A 417 -0.93 5.71 -30.20
CA PRO A 417 0.12 6.05 -31.16
C PRO A 417 -0.08 7.50 -31.66
N ALA A 418 0.59 8.45 -31.00
CA ALA A 418 0.64 9.85 -31.41
C ALA A 418 1.62 10.03 -32.59
N TRP A 419 1.23 10.79 -33.62
CA TRP A 419 1.98 10.86 -34.88
C TRP A 419 3.38 11.49 -34.73
N TYR A 420 3.55 12.40 -33.77
CA TYR A 420 4.81 13.14 -33.56
C TYR A 420 5.94 12.26 -33.01
N LEU A 421 5.64 11.03 -32.57
CA LEU A 421 6.63 10.02 -32.17
C LEU A 421 7.24 9.26 -33.39
N TYR A 422 6.78 9.55 -34.61
CA TYR A 422 7.14 8.84 -35.84
C TYR A 422 7.63 9.77 -36.95
N ALA A 423 8.57 9.29 -37.78
CA ALA A 423 9.08 10.00 -38.95
C ALA A 423 8.01 10.14 -40.05
N SER A 424 7.20 9.09 -40.21
CA SER A 424 6.05 9.06 -41.08
C SER A 424 5.02 8.05 -40.57
N THR A 425 3.76 8.30 -40.87
CA THR A 425 2.60 7.50 -40.41
C THR A 425 1.64 7.32 -41.57
N GLY A 426 1.17 6.10 -41.81
CA GLY A 426 0.01 5.85 -42.66
C GLY A 426 -1.28 6.34 -42.01
N GLU A 427 -2.41 6.13 -42.70
CA GLU A 427 -3.73 6.34 -42.11
C GLU A 427 -3.91 5.49 -40.85
N LYS A 428 -4.69 6.00 -39.89
CA LYS A 428 -5.20 5.17 -38.78
C LYS A 428 -6.33 4.27 -39.26
N ASP A 429 -6.48 3.11 -38.63
CA ASP A 429 -7.68 2.27 -38.76
C ASP A 429 -8.76 2.65 -37.74
N ALA A 430 -9.81 1.84 -37.61
CA ALA A 430 -10.92 2.08 -36.69
C ALA A 430 -10.58 1.87 -35.19
N SER A 431 -9.44 1.27 -34.86
CA SER A 431 -8.93 1.18 -33.49
C SER A 431 -8.03 2.37 -33.14
N GLY A 432 -7.52 3.08 -34.15
CA GLY A 432 -6.56 4.17 -34.00
C GLY A 432 -5.10 3.75 -34.23
N ALA A 433 -4.86 2.48 -34.61
CA ALA A 433 -3.54 1.98 -34.97
C ALA A 433 -3.14 2.46 -36.37
N PHE A 434 -1.85 2.77 -36.59
CA PHE A 434 -1.35 3.22 -37.90
C PHE A 434 -1.15 2.02 -38.84
N LYS A 435 -1.71 2.06 -40.05
CA LYS A 435 -1.53 1.00 -41.07
C LYS A 435 -0.07 0.74 -41.45
N THR A 436 0.79 1.76 -41.29
CA THR A 436 2.25 1.72 -41.42
C THR A 436 2.87 2.84 -40.58
N TYR A 437 4.09 2.67 -40.09
CA TYR A 437 4.85 3.73 -39.42
C TYR A 437 6.35 3.61 -39.72
N VAL A 438 7.11 4.69 -39.47
CA VAL A 438 8.58 4.68 -39.48
C VAL A 438 9.06 5.33 -38.19
N GLU A 439 9.85 4.61 -37.39
CA GLU A 439 10.37 5.10 -36.11
C GLU A 439 11.46 6.17 -36.29
N LEU A 440 11.40 7.22 -35.46
CA LEU A 440 12.42 8.27 -35.37
C LEU A 440 13.76 7.74 -34.82
N ASP A 441 14.85 8.45 -35.09
CA ASP A 441 16.10 8.37 -34.32
C ASP A 441 15.95 9.08 -32.95
N ASP A 442 16.95 8.91 -32.08
CA ASP A 442 16.91 9.40 -30.70
C ASP A 442 16.93 10.93 -30.58
N ALA A 443 17.63 11.62 -31.48
CA ALA A 443 17.73 13.08 -31.43
C ALA A 443 16.42 13.72 -31.89
N THR A 444 15.82 13.21 -32.98
CA THR A 444 14.53 13.70 -33.46
C THR A 444 13.38 13.30 -32.54
N LEU A 445 13.33 12.06 -32.02
CA LEU A 445 12.28 11.65 -31.08
C LEU A 445 12.30 12.49 -29.80
N ARG A 446 13.47 12.65 -29.17
CA ARG A 446 13.65 13.52 -27.98
C ARG A 446 13.16 14.94 -28.25
N ARG A 447 13.55 15.54 -29.39
CA ARG A 447 13.12 16.89 -29.76
C ARG A 447 11.61 16.99 -29.96
N ASN A 448 10.97 15.97 -30.52
CA ASN A 448 9.53 15.97 -30.75
C ASN A 448 8.74 15.82 -29.43
N VAL A 449 9.24 14.99 -28.50
CA VAL A 449 8.70 14.91 -27.13
C VAL A 449 8.88 16.26 -26.41
N GLU A 450 10.04 16.90 -26.51
CA GLU A 450 10.31 18.20 -25.88
C GLU A 450 9.36 19.30 -26.41
N ILE A 451 9.21 19.41 -27.73
CA ILE A 451 8.30 20.39 -28.36
C ILE A 451 6.84 20.14 -27.96
N THR A 452 6.40 18.87 -27.86
CA THR A 452 5.01 18.57 -27.51
C THR A 452 4.71 18.72 -26.02
N MET A 453 5.62 18.34 -25.12
CA MET A 453 5.50 18.61 -23.69
C MET A 453 5.47 20.12 -23.41
N ASP A 454 6.37 20.90 -24.02
CA ASP A 454 6.38 22.37 -23.90
C ASP A 454 5.07 22.99 -24.41
N LYS A 455 4.63 22.56 -25.61
CA LYS A 455 3.40 23.05 -26.26
C LYS A 455 2.14 22.75 -25.45
N MET A 456 2.05 21.58 -24.80
CA MET A 456 0.91 21.14 -23.99
C MET A 456 0.87 21.79 -22.61
N PHE A 457 2.03 21.87 -21.93
CA PHE A 457 2.10 22.33 -20.54
C PHE A 457 3.41 23.00 -20.12
N GLY A 458 4.58 22.58 -20.65
CA GLY A 458 5.89 22.99 -20.13
C GLY A 458 6.14 24.50 -20.15
N TYR A 459 5.54 25.23 -21.09
CA TYR A 459 5.59 26.69 -21.17
C TYR A 459 5.14 27.40 -19.88
N LEU A 460 4.31 26.75 -19.04
CA LEU A 460 3.80 27.31 -17.78
C LEU A 460 4.91 27.69 -16.81
N LEU A 461 6.05 26.98 -16.80
CA LEU A 461 7.22 27.32 -15.97
C LEU A 461 7.89 28.65 -16.40
N GLY A 462 7.57 29.13 -17.62
CA GLY A 462 7.92 30.47 -18.09
C GLY A 462 6.90 31.54 -17.71
N VAL A 463 5.64 31.16 -17.45
CA VAL A 463 4.53 32.06 -17.09
C VAL A 463 4.53 32.33 -15.59
N ASP A 464 4.51 31.29 -14.76
CA ASP A 464 4.76 31.37 -13.33
C ASP A 464 5.99 30.56 -12.95
N LYS A 465 6.89 31.20 -12.20
CA LYS A 465 8.14 30.60 -11.70
C LYS A 465 8.02 30.11 -10.26
N ASN A 466 6.88 30.33 -9.62
CA ASN A 466 6.63 29.92 -8.26
C ASN A 466 5.99 28.51 -8.20
N SER A 467 4.93 28.27 -8.97
CA SER A 467 4.29 26.96 -9.08
C SER A 467 5.23 25.90 -9.64
N ALA A 468 5.45 24.85 -8.85
CA ALA A 468 6.10 23.63 -9.27
C ALA A 468 5.27 22.86 -10.33
N MET A 469 5.97 22.05 -11.13
CA MET A 469 5.37 21.06 -12.01
C MET A 469 5.85 19.65 -11.63
N VAL A 470 4.91 18.71 -11.51
CA VAL A 470 5.14 17.31 -11.12
C VAL A 470 4.26 16.44 -12.01
N MET A 471 4.83 15.64 -12.92
CA MET A 471 4.01 14.81 -13.83
C MET A 471 3.03 13.92 -13.05
N GLY A 472 1.72 14.05 -13.29
CA GLY A 472 0.68 13.32 -12.55
C GLY A 472 0.67 11.84 -12.90
N GLU A 473 0.75 11.55 -14.20
CA GLU A 473 0.99 10.23 -14.79
C GLU A 473 1.89 10.38 -16.02
N PHE A 474 2.83 9.45 -16.17
CA PHE A 474 3.62 9.29 -17.39
C PHE A 474 4.11 7.84 -17.50
N ALA A 475 4.89 7.55 -18.54
CA ALA A 475 5.34 6.22 -18.95
C ALA A 475 4.26 5.43 -19.71
N GLY A 476 4.02 4.17 -19.34
CA GLY A 476 3.20 3.20 -20.08
C GLY A 476 3.88 1.84 -20.18
N LEU A 477 3.66 1.10 -21.28
CA LEU A 477 4.52 -0.03 -21.66
C LEU A 477 5.99 0.42 -21.74
N TYR A 478 6.92 -0.44 -21.36
CA TYR A 478 8.33 -0.08 -21.28
C TYR A 478 9.26 -1.25 -21.65
N GLY A 479 9.31 -2.30 -20.84
CA GLY A 479 10.12 -3.50 -21.08
C GLY A 479 9.49 -4.42 -22.13
N LYS A 480 8.16 -4.45 -22.23
CA LYS A 480 7.41 -5.24 -23.23
C LYS A 480 7.27 -4.55 -24.58
N ASP A 481 7.94 -3.40 -24.82
CA ASP A 481 7.88 -2.64 -26.07
C ASP A 481 8.33 -3.50 -27.29
N ALA A 482 7.41 -3.73 -28.22
CA ALA A 482 7.61 -4.55 -29.41
C ALA A 482 8.27 -3.79 -30.59
N HIS A 483 8.41 -2.46 -30.53
CA HIS A 483 8.98 -1.70 -31.65
C HIS A 483 10.45 -2.08 -31.92
N PRO A 484 10.89 -2.13 -33.20
CA PRO A 484 12.29 -2.40 -33.56
C PRO A 484 13.33 -1.48 -32.90
N LYS A 485 13.11 -0.15 -32.88
CA LYS A 485 13.96 0.83 -32.18
C LYS A 485 13.46 1.18 -30.77
N LYS A 486 12.47 0.47 -30.23
CA LYS A 486 11.89 0.74 -28.90
C LYS A 486 11.35 2.18 -28.73
N THR A 487 10.53 2.65 -29.67
CA THR A 487 9.94 4.00 -29.60
C THR A 487 9.06 4.23 -28.37
N THR A 488 8.33 3.23 -27.88
CA THR A 488 7.50 3.36 -26.67
C THR A 488 8.38 3.61 -25.43
N LYS A 489 9.42 2.78 -25.25
CA LYS A 489 10.42 2.92 -24.19
C LYS A 489 11.16 4.26 -24.27
N ARG A 490 11.71 4.59 -25.45
CA ARG A 490 12.48 5.83 -25.67
C ARG A 490 11.65 7.09 -25.44
N THR A 491 10.35 7.07 -25.73
CA THR A 491 9.45 8.19 -25.42
C THR A 491 9.47 8.47 -23.91
N THR A 492 9.34 7.42 -23.09
CA THR A 492 9.43 7.53 -21.63
C THR A 492 10.80 7.96 -21.13
N ASP A 493 11.88 7.41 -21.71
CA ASP A 493 13.26 7.83 -21.37
C ASP A 493 13.44 9.34 -21.60
N PHE A 494 12.99 9.84 -22.76
CA PHE A 494 13.12 11.26 -23.10
C PHE A 494 12.18 12.14 -22.30
N THR A 495 10.97 11.70 -21.94
CA THR A 495 10.12 12.41 -20.98
C THR A 495 10.86 12.67 -19.66
N ILE A 496 11.58 11.67 -19.12
CA ILE A 496 12.42 11.85 -17.92
C ILE A 496 13.57 12.83 -18.19
N GLU A 497 14.32 12.68 -19.28
CA GLU A 497 15.40 13.63 -19.64
C GLU A 497 14.88 15.07 -19.73
N ILE A 498 13.67 15.28 -20.29
CA ILE A 498 13.04 16.59 -20.45
C ILE A 498 12.58 17.16 -19.09
N MET A 499 11.97 16.34 -18.23
CA MET A 499 11.61 16.75 -16.86
C MET A 499 12.84 17.25 -16.09
N LEU A 500 13.96 16.52 -16.16
CA LEU A 500 15.23 16.90 -15.54
C LEU A 500 15.80 18.20 -16.13
N LYS A 501 15.86 18.28 -17.47
CA LYS A 501 16.37 19.43 -18.23
C LYS A 501 15.60 20.72 -17.94
N ALA A 502 14.28 20.62 -17.81
CA ALA A 502 13.38 21.75 -17.53
C ALA A 502 13.23 22.06 -16.03
N GLY A 503 13.83 21.25 -15.15
CA GLY A 503 13.84 21.50 -13.70
C GLY A 503 12.52 21.15 -12.99
N TYR A 504 11.71 20.24 -13.54
CA TYR A 504 10.45 19.80 -12.94
C TYR A 504 10.71 19.26 -11.53
N ALA A 505 9.78 19.49 -10.60
CA ALA A 505 9.92 19.05 -9.22
C ALA A 505 9.72 17.54 -9.03
N GLY A 506 9.29 16.82 -10.08
CA GLY A 506 9.31 15.37 -10.13
C GLY A 506 8.20 14.78 -11.00
N GLY A 507 7.76 13.56 -10.66
CA GLY A 507 6.60 12.93 -11.30
C GLY A 507 6.25 11.58 -10.68
N TYR A 508 5.09 11.04 -11.08
CA TYR A 508 4.64 9.70 -10.73
C TYR A 508 4.52 8.83 -11.98
N MET A 509 5.29 7.74 -12.05
CA MET A 509 5.17 6.80 -13.17
C MET A 509 3.86 6.00 -13.06
N TRP A 510 3.26 5.66 -14.20
CA TRP A 510 2.10 4.79 -14.29
C TRP A 510 2.52 3.41 -14.85
N SER A 511 2.58 2.34 -14.04
CA SER A 511 2.30 2.29 -12.59
C SER A 511 3.10 1.19 -11.87
N LEU A 512 2.97 1.14 -10.53
CA LEU A 512 3.48 0.03 -9.72
C LEU A 512 2.84 -1.32 -10.12
N ASN A 513 1.54 -1.29 -10.42
CA ASN A 513 0.68 -2.43 -10.66
C ASN A 513 1.00 -3.16 -11.98
N PRO A 514 1.21 -4.50 -11.99
CA PRO A 514 1.32 -5.28 -13.22
C PRO A 514 0.03 -5.24 -14.06
N GLU A 515 -1.14 -5.07 -13.44
CA GLU A 515 -2.44 -5.13 -14.13
C GLU A 515 -2.76 -3.89 -15.00
N SER A 516 -1.85 -2.91 -15.06
CA SER A 516 -2.00 -1.72 -15.91
C SER A 516 -2.09 -2.12 -17.38
N ALA A 517 -3.19 -1.75 -18.07
CA ALA A 517 -3.54 -2.29 -19.38
C ALA A 517 -3.45 -1.24 -20.50
N TYR A 518 -2.63 -1.55 -21.51
CA TYR A 518 -2.29 -0.69 -22.65
C TYR A 518 -2.81 -1.29 -23.96
N GLN A 519 -3.07 -0.45 -24.96
CA GLN A 519 -3.86 -0.80 -26.13
C GLN A 519 -3.06 -0.99 -27.42
N PHE A 520 -1.81 -0.51 -27.51
CA PHE A 520 -1.03 -0.59 -28.75
C PHE A 520 0.40 -1.08 -28.52
N ASN A 521 0.82 -2.15 -29.22
CA ASN A 521 2.18 -2.65 -29.16
C ASN A 521 2.55 -3.53 -30.38
N PRO A 522 3.26 -3.03 -31.40
CA PRO A 522 3.68 -1.64 -31.62
C PRO A 522 2.55 -0.76 -32.21
N ALA A 523 2.86 0.41 -32.76
CA ALA A 523 1.90 1.42 -33.22
C ALA A 523 0.89 1.00 -34.31
N ASP A 524 1.12 -0.14 -34.97
CA ASP A 524 0.22 -0.76 -35.97
C ASP A 524 -0.68 -1.87 -35.40
N THR A 525 -0.46 -2.26 -34.14
CA THR A 525 -1.01 -3.47 -33.53
C THR A 525 -1.82 -3.11 -32.29
N TYR A 526 -3.14 -2.97 -32.47
CA TYR A 526 -4.09 -2.83 -31.36
C TYR A 526 -4.33 -4.16 -30.65
N GLY A 527 -4.48 -4.12 -29.33
CA GLY A 527 -4.72 -5.29 -28.49
C GLY A 527 -4.94 -4.92 -27.03
N THR A 528 -4.51 -5.81 -26.12
CA THR A 528 -4.45 -5.53 -24.68
C THR A 528 -3.15 -6.11 -24.14
N PHE A 529 -2.30 -5.26 -23.59
CA PHE A 529 -0.97 -5.61 -23.10
C PHE A 529 -0.83 -5.08 -21.67
N THR A 530 -0.42 -5.93 -20.72
CA THR A 530 -0.26 -5.52 -19.31
C THR A 530 1.21 -5.35 -18.93
N GLU A 531 1.55 -4.26 -18.22
CA GLU A 531 2.90 -4.05 -17.69
C GLU A 531 2.91 -3.10 -16.48
N GLY A 532 3.68 -3.45 -15.46
CA GLY A 532 3.93 -2.59 -14.31
C GLY A 532 5.41 -2.55 -13.92
N LEU A 533 5.70 -1.81 -12.85
CA LEU A 533 7.00 -1.80 -12.20
C LEU A 533 7.31 -3.14 -11.49
N LEU A 534 6.25 -3.87 -11.09
CA LEU A 534 6.28 -5.28 -10.70
C LEU A 534 5.67 -6.15 -11.82
N ASP A 535 6.03 -7.43 -11.83
CA ASP A 535 5.39 -8.48 -12.63
C ASP A 535 4.15 -9.07 -11.90
N ASP A 536 3.38 -9.92 -12.60
CA ASP A 536 2.07 -10.45 -12.18
C ASP A 536 2.06 -11.23 -10.84
N ASP A 537 3.24 -11.59 -10.31
CA ASP A 537 3.41 -12.24 -9.00
C ASP A 537 3.38 -11.25 -7.82
N TRP A 538 3.49 -9.94 -8.07
CA TRP A 538 3.68 -8.87 -7.08
C TRP A 538 4.95 -9.00 -6.21
N LEU A 539 5.90 -9.85 -6.61
CA LEU A 539 7.15 -10.16 -5.89
C LEU A 539 8.41 -10.03 -6.75
N THR A 540 8.29 -9.98 -8.06
CA THR A 540 9.39 -9.81 -9.01
C THR A 540 9.33 -8.40 -9.63
N PRO A 541 10.35 -7.55 -9.44
CA PRO A 541 10.42 -6.27 -10.13
C PRO A 541 10.71 -6.44 -11.62
N ASN A 542 9.96 -5.72 -12.46
CA ASN A 542 10.21 -5.62 -13.88
C ASN A 542 11.54 -4.88 -14.10
N LYS A 543 12.62 -5.65 -14.24
CA LYS A 543 14.00 -5.13 -14.24
C LYS A 543 14.21 -4.04 -15.30
N ALA A 544 13.65 -4.19 -16.49
CA ALA A 544 13.81 -3.19 -17.55
C ALA A 544 13.15 -1.86 -17.14
N PHE A 545 11.93 -1.91 -16.60
CA PHE A 545 11.22 -0.72 -16.14
C PHE A 545 11.92 -0.07 -14.94
N MET A 546 12.45 -0.87 -14.01
CA MET A 546 13.27 -0.39 -12.89
C MET A 546 14.56 0.33 -13.35
N GLU A 547 15.28 -0.24 -14.31
CA GLU A 547 16.47 0.41 -14.91
C GLU A 547 16.11 1.71 -15.64
N GLY A 548 14.92 1.82 -16.22
CA GLY A 548 14.38 3.06 -16.79
C GLY A 548 14.05 4.12 -15.74
N MET A 549 13.27 3.75 -14.72
CA MET A 549 12.84 4.67 -13.67
C MET A 549 14.00 5.08 -12.74
N ALA A 550 15.16 4.41 -12.81
CA ALA A 550 16.41 4.87 -12.19
C ALA A 550 16.90 6.22 -12.77
N GLY A 551 16.48 6.60 -13.99
CA GLY A 551 16.73 7.95 -14.53
C GLY A 551 16.10 9.07 -13.69
N MET A 552 15.09 8.75 -12.88
CA MET A 552 14.50 9.70 -11.92
C MET A 552 15.37 9.94 -10.67
N ASP A 553 16.46 9.19 -10.48
CA ASP A 553 17.35 9.37 -9.32
C ASP A 553 18.09 10.72 -9.34
N ASP A 554 18.26 11.30 -10.53
CA ASP A 554 18.89 12.61 -10.74
C ASP A 554 17.91 13.80 -10.57
N ILE A 555 16.66 13.55 -10.15
CA ILE A 555 15.70 14.62 -9.83
C ILE A 555 16.29 15.53 -8.74
N LYS A 556 16.30 16.83 -9.00
CA LYS A 556 16.82 17.83 -8.07
C LYS A 556 16.15 17.71 -6.70
N ASP A 557 16.96 17.74 -5.65
CA ASP A 557 16.52 17.60 -4.26
C ASP A 557 15.76 16.29 -3.95
N LEU A 558 15.92 15.22 -4.74
CA LEU A 558 15.36 13.90 -4.40
C LEU A 558 15.94 13.39 -3.07
N LYS A 559 15.04 13.17 -2.09
CA LYS A 559 15.33 12.64 -0.75
C LYS A 559 14.03 12.12 -0.13
N MET A 560 14.13 11.20 0.84
CA MET A 560 12.95 10.80 1.62
C MET A 560 12.42 12.00 2.43
N PHE A 561 11.10 12.13 2.57
CA PHE A 561 10.50 13.36 3.11
C PHE A 561 10.82 13.56 4.62
N PRO A 562 10.98 14.82 5.07
CA PRO A 562 11.38 15.10 6.44
C PRO A 562 10.23 14.91 7.44
N CYS A 563 10.37 13.91 8.31
CA CYS A 563 9.62 13.83 9.56
C CYS A 563 10.18 14.88 10.54
N PHE A 564 9.61 16.09 10.56
CA PHE A 564 9.95 17.12 11.54
C PHE A 564 9.43 16.72 12.93
N PRO A 565 10.25 16.66 13.99
CA PRO A 565 9.79 16.21 15.30
C PRO A 565 8.79 17.20 15.93
N GLN A 566 7.68 16.69 16.45
CA GLN A 566 6.78 17.48 17.30
C GLN A 566 7.57 18.07 18.47
N LYS A 567 7.42 19.38 18.70
CA LYS A 567 7.85 19.98 19.97
C LYS A 567 7.13 19.26 21.11
N ALA A 568 7.89 18.57 21.96
CA ALA A 568 7.36 17.94 23.16
C ALA A 568 6.53 18.99 23.94
N SER A 569 5.27 18.67 24.24
CA SER A 569 4.49 19.53 25.11
C SER A 569 5.19 19.59 26.46
N SER A 570 5.37 20.79 27.00
CA SER A 570 5.84 20.95 28.37
C SER A 570 4.75 20.45 29.30
N THR A 571 4.82 19.17 29.68
CA THR A 571 3.91 18.55 30.64
C THR A 571 4.06 19.26 31.97
N SER A 572 3.16 20.22 32.22
CA SER A 572 3.10 21.04 33.42
C SER A 572 2.82 20.18 34.65
N SER A 573 3.87 19.68 35.29
CA SER A 573 3.75 18.90 36.53
C SER A 573 3.10 19.75 37.62
N LYS A 574 1.85 19.42 37.96
CA LYS A 574 1.07 19.93 39.09
C LYS A 574 0.13 18.86 39.60
#